data_AF-A0A926S094-F1
#
_entry.id   AF-A0A926S094-F1
#
_cell.length_a   1.000
_cell.length_b   1.000
_cell.length_c   1.000
_cell.angle_alpha   90.00
_cell.angle_beta   90.00
_cell.angle_gamma   90.00
#
_symmetry.space_group_name_H-M   'P 1'
#
loop_
_entity.id
_entity.type
_entity.pdbx_description
1 polymer ?
#
loop_
_entity_poly.entity_id
_entity_poly.type
_entity_poly.pdbx_seq_one_letter_code
_entity_poly.pdbx_strand_id
1 'polypeptide(L)'
;MNAYQQKWVNVLTAANIKDWQIAPRGNDIAIEMPNVTDLKLIRDNLPQTLAAISLDINLPHERVKFLFHNGYEKFEYILNPDAADLNEEGKGR
;
A
#
# COMPACT_ATOMS: atom_id res chain seq x y z
N MET A 1 -9.16 -2.17 -11.69
CA MET A 1 -9.45 -1.95 -10.26
C MET A 1 -10.54 -2.91 -9.78
N ASN A 2 -10.17 -3.85 -8.91
CA ASN A 2 -11.09 -4.87 -8.38
C ASN A 2 -11.76 -4.44 -7.07
N ALA A 3 -12.79 -5.17 -6.64
CA ALA A 3 -13.53 -4.88 -5.40
C ALA A 3 -12.62 -4.82 -4.15
N TYR A 4 -11.60 -5.69 -4.10
CA TYR A 4 -10.61 -5.69 -3.02
C TYR A 4 -9.79 -4.39 -2.99
N GLN A 5 -9.33 -3.90 -4.15
CA GLN A 5 -8.63 -2.61 -4.26
C GLN A 5 -9.52 -1.42 -3.90
N GLN A 6 -10.78 -1.44 -4.35
CA GLN A 6 -11.76 -0.42 -4.00
C GLN A 6 -11.96 -0.35 -2.48
N LYS A 7 -12.02 -1.51 -1.81
CA LYS A 7 -12.12 -1.57 -0.35
C LYS A 7 -10.89 -0.96 0.32
N TRP A 8 -9.68 -1.25 -0.17
CA TRP A 8 -8.45 -0.63 0.32
C TRP A 8 -8.45 0.89 0.19
N VAL A 9 -8.78 1.41 -1.00
CA VAL A 9 -8.90 2.86 -1.22
C VAL A 9 -9.92 3.47 -0.25
N ASN A 10 -11.08 2.84 -0.10
CA ASN A 10 -12.11 3.32 0.82
C ASN A 10 -11.63 3.33 2.28
N VAL A 11 -10.94 2.29 2.74
CA VAL A 11 -10.42 2.20 4.12
C VAL A 11 -9.34 3.26 4.35
N LEU A 12 -8.38 3.40 3.44
CA LEU A 12 -7.31 4.38 3.56
C LEU A 12 -7.85 5.82 3.53
N THR A 13 -8.82 6.09 2.66
CA THR A 13 -9.50 7.39 2.62
C THR A 13 -10.35 7.62 3.87
N ALA A 14 -11.02 6.59 4.41
CA ALA A 14 -11.81 6.67 5.63
C ALA A 14 -10.94 6.86 6.89
N ALA A 15 -9.68 6.39 6.87
CA ALA A 15 -8.71 6.67 7.93
C ALA A 15 -8.38 8.17 8.05
N ASN A 16 -8.80 8.98 7.07
CA ASN A 16 -8.69 10.45 7.06
C ASN A 16 -7.28 10.92 7.40
N ILE A 17 -6.28 10.26 6.81
CA ILE A 17 -4.88 10.57 7.07
C ILE A 17 -4.60 11.95 6.49
N LYS A 18 -4.35 12.91 7.39
CA LYS A 18 -4.18 14.31 7.02
C LYS A 18 -3.03 14.45 6.03
N ASP A 19 -3.26 15.24 4.97
CA ASP A 19 -2.31 15.54 3.90
C ASP A 19 -1.93 14.36 2.97
N TRP A 20 -2.53 13.17 3.15
CA TRP A 20 -2.31 12.04 2.25
C TRP A 20 -3.32 12.05 1.11
N GLN A 21 -2.84 11.93 -0.12
CA GLN A 21 -3.66 11.75 -1.31
C GLN A 21 -3.61 10.29 -1.75
N ILE A 22 -4.74 9.60 -1.59
CA ILE A 22 -4.89 8.22 -2.02
C ILE A 22 -5.71 8.22 -3.31
N ALA A 23 -5.11 7.73 -4.39
CA ALA A 23 -5.74 7.67 -5.70
C ALA A 23 -5.57 6.27 -6.32
N PRO A 24 -6.63 5.70 -6.90
CA PRO A 24 -6.48 4.49 -7.69
C PRO A 24 -5.70 4.78 -8.98
N ARG A 25 -4.75 3.91 -9.31
CA ARG A 25 -3.93 3.99 -10.52
C ARG A 25 -3.99 2.68 -11.29
N GLY A 26 -5.04 2.49 -12.07
CA GLY A 26 -5.25 1.28 -12.87
C GLY A 26 -5.54 0.05 -12.01
N ASN A 27 -4.50 -0.78 -11.81
CA ASN A 27 -4.53 -1.95 -10.92
C ASN A 27 -3.63 -1.75 -9.68
N ASP A 28 -3.15 -0.54 -9.45
CA ASP A 28 -2.32 -0.17 -8.31
C ASP A 28 -3.00 0.95 -7.51
N ILE A 29 -2.51 1.22 -6.30
CA ILE A 29 -2.98 2.32 -5.44
C ILE A 29 -1.82 3.29 -5.25
N ALA A 30 -1.97 4.52 -5.74
CA ALA A 30 -1.01 5.58 -5.51
C ALA A 30 -1.33 6.29 -4.21
N ILE A 31 -0.31 6.46 -3.37
CA ILE A 31 -0.41 7.14 -2.08
C ILE A 31 0.68 8.21 -2.07
N GLU A 32 0.25 9.45 -2.25
CA GLU A 32 1.09 10.61 -2.08
C GLU A 32 0.94 11.09 -0.64
N MET A 33 2.04 11.06 0.11
CA MET A 33 2.10 11.56 1.47
C MET A 33 2.84 12.91 1.45
N PRO A 34 2.59 13.80 2.42
CA PRO A 34 3.40 15.01 2.56
C PRO A 34 4.86 14.63 2.79
N ASN A 35 5.77 15.60 2.83
CA ASN A 35 7.19 15.39 3.12
C ASN A 35 7.41 14.77 4.52
N VAL A 36 7.12 13.48 4.68
CA VAL A 36 7.35 12.71 5.89
C VAL A 36 8.80 12.33 5.88
N THR A 37 9.52 12.76 6.90
CA THR A 37 10.96 12.59 7.03
C THR A 37 11.36 11.11 7.17
N ASP A 38 10.43 10.24 7.59
CA ASP A 38 10.74 8.86 7.97
C ASP A 38 9.88 7.82 7.22
N LEU A 39 10.20 7.60 5.95
CA LEU A 39 9.63 6.51 5.15
C LEU A 39 9.95 5.13 5.73
N LYS A 40 11.05 5.01 6.47
CA LYS A 40 11.42 3.76 7.15
C LYS A 40 10.35 3.36 8.16
N LEU A 41 9.86 4.31 8.95
CA LEU A 41 8.79 4.06 9.91
C LEU A 41 7.51 3.56 9.22
N ILE A 42 7.14 4.19 8.10
CA ILE A 42 5.98 3.75 7.31
C ILE A 42 6.21 2.32 6.79
N ARG A 43 7.37 2.05 6.20
CA ARG A 43 7.73 0.71 5.70
C ARG A 43 7.73 -0.36 6.79
N ASP A 44 8.16 -0.03 8.00
CA ASP A 44 8.24 -0.96 9.13
C ASP A 44 6.84 -1.27 9.71
N ASN A 45 5.97 -0.26 9.79
CA ASN A 45 4.62 -0.41 10.34
C ASN A 45 3.56 -0.84 9.31
N LEU A 46 3.81 -0.63 8.01
CA LEU A 46 2.87 -0.96 6.93
C LEU A 46 2.45 -2.43 6.92
N PRO A 47 3.38 -3.42 6.97
CA PRO A 47 2.99 -4.82 6.91
C PRO A 47 2.01 -5.19 8.03
N GLN A 48 2.28 -4.74 9.25
CA GLN A 48 1.42 -5.00 10.40
C GLN A 48 0.07 -4.30 10.28
N THR A 49 0.08 -3.03 9.85
CA THR A 49 -1.15 -2.24 9.67
C THR A 49 -2.03 -2.83 8.58
N LEU A 50 -1.44 -3.21 7.44
CA LEU A 50 -2.15 -3.81 6.33
C LEU A 50 -2.67 -5.20 6.70
N ALA A 51 -1.89 -6.01 7.43
CA ALA A 51 -2.34 -7.31 7.94
C ALA A 51 -3.51 -7.16 8.93
N ALA A 52 -3.51 -6.14 9.79
CA ALA A 52 -4.63 -5.91 10.70
C ALA A 52 -5.90 -5.48 9.95
N ILE A 53 -5.76 -4.60 8.96
CA ILE A 53 -6.88 -4.13 8.14
C ILE A 53 -7.42 -5.25 7.24
N SER A 54 -6.57 -6.13 6.70
CA SER A 54 -7.01 -7.22 5.82
C SER A 54 -7.94 -8.19 6.55
N LEU A 55 -7.82 -8.36 7.87
CA LEU A 55 -8.73 -9.17 8.68
C LEU A 55 -10.18 -8.64 8.67
N ASP A 56 -10.39 -7.34 8.48
CA ASP A 56 -11.73 -6.73 8.37
C ASP A 56 -12.32 -6.87 6.94
N ILE A 57 -11.46 -7.16 5.96
CA ILE A 57 -11.85 -7.26 4.56
C ILE A 57 -12.28 -8.71 4.25
N ASN A 58 -13.59 -8.98 4.32
CA ASN A 58 -14.20 -10.26 3.94
C ASN A 58 -14.30 -10.49 2.41
N LEU A 59 -13.35 -9.96 1.63
CA LEU A 59 -13.27 -10.15 0.18
C LEU A 59 -12.11 -11.10 -0.15
N PRO A 60 -12.15 -11.81 -1.29
CA PRO A 60 -11.02 -12.62 -1.73
C PRO A 60 -9.76 -11.75 -1.77
N HIS A 61 -8.73 -12.23 -1.09
CA HIS A 61 -7.42 -11.57 -1.06
C HIS A 61 -6.84 -11.57 -2.46
N GLU A 62 -6.77 -10.39 -3.07
CA GLU A 62 -6.15 -10.21 -4.37
C GLU A 62 -4.82 -9.47 -4.22
N ARG A 63 -3.96 -9.64 -5.22
CA ARG A 63 -2.71 -8.89 -5.33
C ARG A 63 -2.99 -7.40 -5.45
N VAL A 64 -2.43 -6.61 -4.54
CA VAL A 64 -2.55 -5.15 -4.56
C VAL A 64 -1.18 -4.54 -4.41
N LYS A 65 -0.81 -3.68 -5.36
CA LYS A 65 0.43 -2.92 -5.29
C LYS A 65 0.15 -1.49 -4.88
N PHE A 66 0.81 -1.07 -3.82
CA PHE A 66 0.79 0.29 -3.29
C PHE A 66 2.05 1.02 -3.73
N LEU A 67 1.87 2.22 -4.28
CA LEU A 67 2.92 3.10 -4.76
C LEU A 67 2.97 4.30 -3.82
N PHE A 68 3.90 4.29 -2.88
CA PHE A 68 4.06 5.34 -1.90
C PHE A 68 5.07 6.38 -2.39
N HIS A 69 4.76 7.66 -2.20
CA HIS A 69 5.61 8.77 -2.60
C HIS A 69 5.51 9.91 -1.57
N ASN A 70 6.62 10.32 -0.97
CA ASN A 70 6.67 11.42 0.02
C ASN A 70 7.23 12.74 -0.54
N GLY A 71 7.30 12.90 -1.87
CA GLY A 71 7.91 14.06 -2.52
C GLY A 71 9.43 14.00 -2.68
N TYR A 72 10.13 13.12 -1.94
CA TYR A 72 11.59 12.91 -2.06
C TYR A 72 11.93 11.52 -2.58
N GLU A 73 11.32 10.50 -1.98
CA GLU A 73 11.54 9.10 -2.28
C GLU A 73 10.20 8.42 -2.58
N LYS A 74 10.29 7.33 -3.32
CA LYS A 74 9.17 6.46 -3.64
C LYS A 74 9.52 5.05 -3.29
N PHE A 75 8.55 4.31 -2.76
CA PHE A 75 8.70 2.89 -2.54
C PHE A 75 7.40 2.17 -2.89
N GLU A 76 7.55 0.89 -3.21
CA GLU A 76 6.46 0.06 -3.66
C GLU A 76 6.25 -1.04 -2.61
N TYR A 77 5.00 -1.32 -2.29
CA TYR A 77 4.64 -2.40 -1.38
C TYR A 77 3.56 -3.26 -2.02
N ILE A 78 3.77 -4.57 -2.07
CA ILE A 78 2.81 -5.51 -2.65
C ILE A 78 2.18 -6.30 -1.52
N LEU A 79 0.86 -6.14 -1.38
CA LEU A 79 0.05 -6.96 -0.50
C LEU A 79 -0.43 -8.19 -1.28
N ASN A 80 -0.31 -9.36 -0.66
CA ASN A 80 -0.56 -10.66 -1.28
C ASN A 80 0.29 -10.82 -2.56
N PRO A 81 1.64 -10.79 -2.44
CA PRO A 81 2.52 -11.00 -3.59
C PRO A 81 2.25 -12.37 -4.21
N ASP A 82 2.27 -12.43 -5.55
CA ASP A 82 2.22 -13.70 -6.26
C ASP A 82 3.62 -14.32 -6.33
N ALA A 83 3.73 -15.57 -6.79
CA ALA A 83 5.01 -16.24 -7.01
C ALA A 83 5.95 -15.44 -7.93
N ALA A 84 5.41 -14.62 -8.83
CA ALA A 84 6.19 -13.71 -9.66
C ALA A 84 6.86 -12.56 -8.87
N ASP A 85 6.22 -12.04 -7.82
CA ASP A 85 6.70 -10.89 -7.06
C ASP A 85 7.75 -11.29 -5.99
N LEU A 86 7.63 -12.51 -5.44
CA LEU A 86 8.56 -13.06 -4.44
C LEU A 86 10.01 -13.18 -4.97
N ASN A 87 10.18 -13.22 -6.29
CA ASN A 87 11.51 -13.30 -6.91
C ASN A 87 12.24 -11.94 -6.94
N GLU A 88 11.57 -10.82 -6.68
CA GLU A 88 12.19 -9.48 -6.73
C GLU A 88 12.65 -8.96 -5.35
N GLU A 89 12.15 -9.51 -4.24
CA GLU A 89 12.58 -9.13 -2.88
C GLU A 89 14.00 -9.63 -2.49
N GLY A 90 14.70 -10.32 -3.40
CA GLY A 90 16.06 -10.83 -3.19
C GLY A 90 17.22 -9.92 -3.62
N LYS A 91 16.98 -8.80 -4.31
CA LYS A 91 18.04 -7.88 -4.78
C LYS A 91 18.05 -6.56 -4.02
N GLY A 92 18.48 -6.62 -2.77
CA GLY A 92 18.72 -5.44 -1.94
C GLY A 92 19.76 -5.72 -0.86
N ARG A 93 20.95 -6.17 -1.26
CA ARG A 93 22.17 -6.12 -0.46
C ARG A 93 23.28 -5.47 -1.28
#